data_AF-A0A5B1CCC0-F1
#
_entry.id   AF-A0A5B1CCC0-F1
#
_cell.length_a   1.000
_cell.length_b   1.000
_cell.length_c   1.000
_cell.angle_alpha   90.00
_cell.angle_beta   90.00
_cell.angle_gamma   90.00
#
_symmetry.space_group_name_H-M   'P 1'
#
loop_
_entity.id
_entity.type
_entity.pdbx_description
1 polymer ?
#
loop_
_entity_poly.entity_id
_entity_poly.type
_entity_poly.pdbx_seq_one_letter_code
_entity_poly.pdbx_strand_id
1 'polypeptide(L)'
;MKDHPDRLPIERCQHGWLYRVYSRNLNLGVYREEERGFVGIRHKMGSRYLFTEYHWDIGPPYGTANPLEAICQCPVDRLDEYFRPVSGSEIDPNTELFDWIEEQGKLLNITPESC
;
A
#
# COMPACT_ATOMS: atom_id res chain seq x y z
N MET A 1 10.78 -0.67 13.93
CA MET A 1 9.96 -1.89 13.78
C MET A 1 10.90 -3.07 13.98
N LYS A 2 10.52 -4.12 14.72
CA LYS A 2 11.39 -5.30 14.87
C LYS A 2 11.42 -6.07 13.53
N ASP A 3 12.50 -6.80 13.26
CA ASP A 3 12.55 -7.73 12.13
C ASP A 3 11.37 -8.71 12.19
N HIS A 4 10.65 -8.85 11.08
CA HIS A 4 9.58 -9.84 10.94
C HIS A 4 10.15 -11.07 10.22
N PRO A 5 10.15 -12.26 10.85
CA PRO A 5 10.84 -13.44 10.31
C PRO A 5 10.27 -13.90 8.96
N ASP A 6 8.98 -13.68 8.74
CA ASP A 6 8.27 -14.13 7.53
C ASP A 6 8.16 -13.06 6.43
N ARG A 7 8.92 -11.95 6.53
CA ARG A 7 8.81 -10.89 5.52
C ARG A 7 9.41 -11.31 4.19
N LEU A 8 8.78 -10.89 3.11
CA LEU A 8 9.32 -11.03 1.76
C LEU A 8 10.38 -9.95 1.52
N PRO A 9 11.50 -10.30 0.87
CA PRO A 9 12.45 -9.31 0.37
C PRO A 9 11.88 -8.59 -0.86
N ILE A 10 12.38 -7.40 -1.16
CA ILE A 10 11.82 -6.52 -2.17
C ILE A 10 11.81 -7.15 -3.57
N GLU A 11 12.78 -7.99 -3.89
CA GLU A 11 12.89 -8.66 -5.19
C GLU A 11 11.78 -9.70 -5.43
N ARG A 12 11.02 -10.05 -4.39
CA ARG A 12 9.83 -10.92 -4.48
C ARG A 12 8.53 -10.12 -4.61
N CYS A 13 8.59 -8.81 -4.51
CA CYS A 13 7.43 -7.95 -4.70
C CYS A 13 7.21 -7.69 -6.21
N GLN A 14 5.98 -7.86 -6.68
CA GLN A 14 5.60 -7.67 -8.07
C GLN A 14 4.77 -6.40 -8.21
N HIS A 15 5.11 -5.55 -9.18
CA HIS A 15 4.36 -4.33 -9.44
C HIS A 15 2.88 -4.63 -9.68
N GLY A 16 2.01 -3.86 -9.05
CA GLY A 16 0.57 -4.01 -9.18
C GLY A 16 -0.03 -5.19 -8.44
N TRP A 17 0.71 -5.90 -7.58
CA TRP A 17 0.14 -6.94 -6.73
C TRP A 17 -0.25 -6.40 -5.36
N LEU A 18 -1.37 -6.88 -4.84
CA LEU A 18 -1.80 -6.66 -3.47
C LEU A 18 -1.07 -7.60 -2.52
N TYR A 19 -0.60 -7.04 -1.41
CA TYR A 19 0.06 -7.78 -0.35
C TYR A 19 -0.66 -7.59 0.98
N ARG A 20 -0.59 -8.62 1.81
CA ARG A 20 -0.71 -8.45 3.26
C ARG A 20 0.60 -7.88 3.78
N VAL A 21 0.53 -6.78 4.52
CA VAL A 21 1.69 -6.03 4.97
C VAL A 21 1.61 -5.88 6.49
N TYR A 22 2.74 -6.09 7.18
CA TYR A 22 2.92 -5.64 8.54
C TYR A 22 3.68 -4.31 8.55
N SER A 23 2.99 -3.24 8.93
CA SER A 23 3.55 -1.88 8.86
C SER A 23 2.95 -0.95 9.92
N ARG A 24 3.29 0.36 9.89
CA ARG A 24 2.75 1.34 10.85
C ARG A 24 1.36 1.85 10.48
N ASN A 25 1.01 1.86 9.19
CA ASN A 25 -0.25 2.45 8.74
C ASN A 25 -1.10 1.48 7.91
N LEU A 26 -0.53 0.42 7.35
CA LEU A 26 -1.17 -0.46 6.38
C LEU A 26 -1.12 -1.93 6.84
N ASN A 27 -2.25 -2.62 6.73
CA ASN A 27 -2.35 -4.09 6.76
C ASN A 27 -2.45 -4.68 5.35
N LEU A 28 -2.95 -3.90 4.38
CA LEU A 28 -3.03 -4.24 2.96
C LEU A 28 -2.42 -3.12 2.11
N GLY A 29 -1.70 -3.48 1.06
CA GLY A 29 -1.23 -2.49 0.09
C GLY A 29 -0.75 -3.07 -1.23
N VAL A 30 -0.94 -2.31 -2.31
CA VAL A 30 -0.51 -2.65 -3.66
C VAL A 30 0.92 -2.20 -3.86
N TYR A 31 1.80 -3.11 -4.28
CA TYR A 31 3.21 -2.79 -4.48
C TYR A 31 3.45 -1.95 -5.74
N ARG A 32 4.20 -0.86 -5.60
CA ARG A 32 4.71 -0.02 -6.69
C ARG A 32 6.23 -0.15 -6.75
N GLU A 33 6.73 -0.62 -7.89
CA GLU A 33 8.17 -0.84 -8.11
C GLU A 33 8.95 0.49 -8.17
N GLU A 34 8.41 1.51 -8.82
CA GLU A 34 9.03 2.84 -8.93
C GLU A 34 9.32 3.45 -7.55
N GLU A 35 8.32 3.46 -6.66
CA GLU A 35 8.43 3.98 -5.29
C GLU A 35 9.04 2.98 -4.30
N ARG A 36 9.22 1.72 -4.72
CA ARG A 36 9.65 0.61 -3.85
C ARG A 36 8.80 0.53 -2.57
N GLY A 37 7.49 0.69 -2.71
CA GLY A 37 6.57 0.83 -1.57
C GLY A 37 5.18 0.27 -1.83
N PHE A 38 4.36 0.27 -0.78
CA PHE A 38 2.99 -0.26 -0.82
C PHE A 38 2.01 0.88 -0.68
N VAL A 39 1.10 0.96 -1.64
CA VAL A 39 -0.03 1.89 -1.63
C VAL A 39 -1.18 1.24 -0.91
N GLY A 40 -1.62 1.83 0.19
CA GLY A 40 -2.76 1.34 0.95
C GLY A 40 -3.58 2.48 1.54
N ILE A 41 -4.61 2.11 2.28
CA ILE A 41 -5.47 3.08 2.96
C ILE A 41 -4.85 3.39 4.31
N ARG A 42 -4.65 4.68 4.59
CA ARG A 42 -4.25 5.17 5.91
C ARG A 42 -5.40 5.92 6.55
N HIS A 43 -5.60 5.69 7.85
CA HIS A 43 -6.49 6.51 8.68
C HIS A 43 -5.67 7.49 9.53
N LYS A 44 -5.98 8.79 9.44
CA LYS A 44 -5.38 9.83 10.29
C LYS A 44 -6.39 10.94 10.56
N MET A 45 -6.55 11.31 11.84
CA MET A 45 -7.40 12.44 12.26
C MET A 45 -8.84 12.37 11.68
N GLY A 46 -9.44 11.17 11.65
CA GLY A 46 -10.79 10.96 11.13
C GLY A 46 -10.89 10.90 9.60
N SER A 47 -9.79 11.06 8.87
CA SER A 47 -9.75 11.00 7.41
C SER A 47 -9.07 9.73 6.92
N ARG A 48 -9.61 9.10 5.87
CA ARG A 48 -9.02 7.95 5.18
C ARG A 48 -8.58 8.37 3.78
N TYR A 49 -7.37 7.99 3.37
CA TYR A 49 -6.79 8.36 2.08
C TYR A 49 -5.70 7.36 1.67
N LEU A 50 -5.39 7.31 0.37
CA LEU A 50 -4.29 6.49 -0.15
C LEU A 50 -2.93 7.04 0.31
N PHE A 51 -2.05 6.14 0.72
CA PHE A 51 -0.73 6.49 1.26
C PHE A 51 0.29 5.39 0.90
N THR A 52 1.53 5.78 0.59
CA THR A 52 2.64 4.84 0.39
C THR A 52 3.39 4.59 1.69
N GLU A 53 3.51 3.33 2.06
CA GLU A 53 4.49 2.89 3.06
C GLU A 53 5.65 2.14 2.38
N TYR A 54 6.86 2.65 2.58
CA TYR A 54 8.05 2.15 1.90
C TYR A 54 8.50 0.79 2.42
N HIS A 55 8.98 -0.05 1.50
CA HIS A 55 9.48 -1.39 1.80
C HIS A 55 10.64 -1.33 2.81
N TRP A 56 10.68 -2.29 3.73
CA TRP A 56 11.71 -2.37 4.79
C TRP A 56 13.14 -2.40 4.25
N ASP A 57 13.39 -3.07 3.12
CA ASP A 57 14.71 -3.12 2.44
C ASP A 57 15.26 -1.76 2.02
N ILE A 58 14.44 -0.71 1.90
CA ILE A 58 14.97 0.65 1.65
C ILE A 58 15.77 1.16 2.85
N GLY A 59 15.57 0.56 4.03
CA GLY A 59 16.25 0.91 5.24
C GLY A 59 15.67 2.15 5.94
N PRO A 60 16.24 2.50 7.11
CA PRO A 60 15.79 3.64 7.89
C PRO A 60 16.06 4.98 7.17
N PRO A 61 15.24 6.02 7.44
CA PRO A 61 14.19 6.09 8.46
C PRO A 61 12.79 5.69 7.97
N TYR A 62 12.63 5.37 6.68
CA TYR A 62 11.31 5.27 6.04
C TYR A 62 10.86 3.83 5.73
N GLY A 63 11.78 2.87 5.59
CA GLY A 63 11.47 1.47 5.33
C GLY A 63 10.76 0.81 6.51
N THR A 64 9.43 0.82 6.50
CA THR A 64 8.61 0.28 7.59
C THR A 64 7.58 -0.75 7.15
N ALA A 65 7.34 -0.94 5.85
CA ALA A 65 6.46 -1.99 5.36
C ALA A 65 7.17 -3.35 5.23
N ASN A 66 6.68 -4.35 5.95
CA ASN A 66 7.11 -5.74 5.85
C ASN A 66 6.02 -6.55 5.12
N PRO A 67 6.13 -6.79 3.81
CA PRO A 67 5.18 -7.66 3.11
C PRO A 67 5.29 -9.09 3.64
N LEU A 68 4.15 -9.73 3.88
CA LEU A 68 4.09 -11.09 4.41
C LEU A 68 3.67 -12.09 3.32
N GLU A 69 2.77 -11.67 2.44
CA GLU A 69 2.10 -12.56 1.49
C GLU A 69 1.56 -11.78 0.30
N ALA A 70 1.81 -12.28 -0.92
CA ALA A 70 1.17 -11.79 -2.14
C ALA A 70 -0.22 -12.43 -2.26
N ILE A 71 -1.24 -11.63 -2.56
CA ILE A 71 -2.64 -12.08 -2.56
C ILE A 71 -3.14 -12.23 -4.00
N CYS A 72 -3.20 -11.13 -4.74
CA CYS A 72 -3.73 -11.10 -6.09
C CYS A 72 -3.19 -9.89 -6.87
N GLN A 73 -3.32 -9.94 -8.19
CA GLN A 73 -3.03 -8.80 -9.05
C GLN A 73 -4.15 -7.75 -8.92
N CYS A 74 -3.77 -6.48 -8.76
CA CYS A 74 -4.66 -5.34 -8.80
C CYS A 74 -5.09 -5.07 -10.24
N PRO A 75 -6.40 -4.95 -10.51
CA PRO A 75 -6.91 -4.68 -11.85
C PRO A 75 -6.87 -3.19 -12.22
N VAL A 76 -6.51 -2.30 -11.27
CA VAL A 76 -6.50 -0.86 -11.48
C VAL A 76 -5.23 -0.46 -12.21
N ASP A 77 -5.35 0.03 -13.44
CA ASP A 77 -4.19 0.42 -14.27
C ASP A 77 -3.53 1.71 -13.77
N ARG A 78 -4.31 2.62 -13.18
CA ARG A 78 -3.88 3.98 -12.80
C ARG A 78 -3.14 4.05 -11.46
N LEU A 79 -2.28 3.08 -11.17
CA LEU A 79 -1.58 2.99 -9.87
C LEU A 79 -0.68 4.19 -9.57
N ASP A 80 -0.14 4.82 -10.61
CA ASP A 80 0.84 5.92 -10.49
C ASP A 80 0.19 7.31 -10.51
N GLU A 81 -1.12 7.40 -10.78
CA GLU A 81 -1.78 8.66 -11.05
C GLU A 81 -2.25 9.40 -9.79
N TYR A 82 -2.46 8.71 -8.67
CA TYR A 82 -2.95 9.33 -7.42
C TYR A 82 -1.93 10.25 -6.73
N PHE A 83 -0.69 10.23 -7.20
CA PHE A 83 0.37 11.14 -6.75
C PHE A 83 0.59 12.33 -7.68
N ARG A 84 -0.06 12.34 -8.85
CA ARG A 84 0.10 13.41 -9.81
C ARG A 84 -0.88 14.53 -9.47
N PRO A 85 -0.44 15.79 -9.48
CA PRO A 85 -1.37 16.90 -9.49
C PRO A 85 -2.23 16.79 -10.75
N VAL A 86 -3.54 16.68 -10.58
CA VAL A 86 -4.48 17.06 -11.63
C VAL A 86 -4.30 18.58 -11.82
N SER A 87 -4.31 19.02 -13.08
CA SER A 87 -4.11 20.42 -13.48
C SER A 87 -4.69 21.41 -12.45
N GLY A 88 -3.84 22.26 -11.85
CA GLY A 88 -4.31 23.30 -10.94
C GLY A 88 -4.30 22.98 -9.44
N SER A 89 -3.44 22.05 -8.97
CA SER A 89 -3.14 21.77 -7.55
C SER A 89 -4.05 20.76 -6.84
N GLU A 90 -4.96 20.10 -7.56
CA GLU A 90 -5.79 19.04 -6.99
C GLU A 90 -5.05 17.70 -7.07
N ILE A 91 -5.03 16.93 -5.97
CA ILE A 91 -4.50 15.56 -5.96
C ILE A 91 -5.63 14.64 -6.42
N ASP A 92 -5.39 13.80 -7.43
CA ASP A 92 -6.33 12.74 -7.78
C ASP A 92 -6.43 11.75 -6.61
N PRO A 93 -7.59 11.60 -5.95
CA PRO A 93 -7.74 10.67 -4.83
C PRO A 93 -7.65 9.21 -5.25
N ASN A 94 -7.74 8.91 -6.56
CA ASN A 94 -7.83 7.59 -7.16
C ASN A 94 -8.82 6.70 -6.40
N THR A 95 -10.09 7.12 -6.46
CA THR A 95 -11.20 6.43 -5.81
C THR A 95 -11.31 4.98 -6.24
N GLU A 96 -10.95 4.65 -7.48
CA GLU A 96 -10.96 3.28 -8.00
C GLU A 96 -10.01 2.37 -7.21
N LEU A 97 -8.75 2.78 -7.00
CA LEU A 97 -7.79 2.02 -6.20
C LEU A 97 -8.21 1.97 -4.72
N PHE A 98 -8.73 3.07 -4.19
CA PHE A 98 -9.21 3.14 -2.81
C PHE A 98 -10.35 2.13 -2.58
N ASP A 99 -11.40 2.20 -3.40
CA ASP A 99 -12.58 1.35 -3.29
C ASP A 99 -12.20 -0.12 -3.48
N TRP A 100 -11.32 -0.42 -4.44
CA TRP A 100 -10.84 -1.78 -4.66
C TRP A 100 -10.09 -2.35 -3.44
N ILE A 101 -9.16 -1.59 -2.84
CA ILE A 101 -8.46 -2.04 -1.63
C ILE A 101 -9.43 -2.26 -0.47
N GLU A 102 -10.44 -1.39 -0.34
CA GLU A 102 -11.49 -1.55 0.68
C GLU A 102 -12.33 -2.81 0.47
N GLU A 103 -12.71 -3.11 -0.77
CA GLU A 103 -13.40 -4.35 -1.14
C GLU A 103 -12.55 -5.59 -0.83
N GLN A 104 -11.25 -5.57 -1.15
CA GLN A 104 -10.34 -6.67 -0.79
C GLN A 104 -10.27 -6.86 0.72
N GLY A 105 -10.24 -5.77 1.50
CA GLY A 105 -10.33 -5.85 2.95
C GLY A 105 -11.59 -6.57 3.45
N LYS A 106 -12.75 -6.25 2.87
CA LYS A 106 -14.03 -6.93 3.18
C LYS A 106 -13.99 -8.41 2.83
N LEU A 107 -13.48 -8.76 1.64
CA LEU A 107 -13.39 -10.16 1.16
C LEU A 107 -12.44 -11.02 2.00
N LEU A 108 -11.32 -10.44 2.43
CA LEU A 108 -10.30 -11.13 3.22
C LEU A 108 -10.58 -11.10 4.73
N ASN A 109 -11.60 -10.33 5.16
CA ASN A 109 -11.87 -10.03 6.56
C ASN A 109 -10.65 -9.38 7.26
N ILE A 110 -10.02 -8.41 6.59
CA ILE A 110 -8.87 -7.64 7.05
C ILE A 110 -9.21 -6.14 6.94
N THR A 111 -9.05 -5.37 8.01
CA THR A 111 -9.09 -3.91 7.93
C THR A 111 -7.87 -3.41 7.16
N PRO A 112 -8.00 -2.71 6.02
CA PRO A 112 -6.86 -2.35 5.17
C PRO A 112 -5.82 -1.44 5.85
N GLU A 113 -6.27 -0.47 6.64
CA GLU A 113 -5.43 0.35 7.50
C GLU A 113 -5.05 -0.39 8.80
N SER A 114 -3.86 -0.12 9.34
CA SER A 114 -3.50 -0.52 10.71
C SER A 114 -3.97 0.56 11.69
N CYS A 115 -4.59 0.13 12.80
CA CYS A 115 -5.03 1.02 13.88
C CYS A 115 -3.87 1.61 14.69
#